data_AF-A0A1Q8JKD9-F1
#
_entry.id   AF-A0A1Q8JKD9-F1
#
_cell.length_a   1.000
_cell.length_b   1.000
_cell.length_c   1.000
_cell.angle_alpha   90.00
_cell.angle_beta   90.00
_cell.angle_gamma   90.00
#
_symmetry.space_group_name_H-M   'P 1'
#
loop_
_entity.id
_entity.type
_entity.pdbx_description
1 polymer ?
#
loop_
_entity_poly.entity_id
_entity_poly.type
_entity_poly.pdbx_seq_one_letter_code
_entity_poly.pdbx_strand_id
1 'polypeptide(L)'
;MLRLRPALPPRAPRARPTRAAPAGAAVPALAPAAGTGRVALHVLLAALPLLAISAHVFDLVPMQLSAALLVVPLATAVAVLTLFDPHPADRIVAHGLAWGVVACAVYDVFRLDTVYMLGLWGDFIPTMGTWITGRPGDTAGGAVVGYLWRYIGDGGGIGLTFFVVASACGLHRLSRARVVLAAVDFAVAPVWAGLVGTVALAPRGEELMFPLTPVTVSLSLVGHLIFGLVLGLGFWHSRAVQSHWPWPTPALPARLRTTTGAPGADATPPPAPRVPLPRVPVPHLPAPDAAVPDAPAHRSPAPQASGPHRRVARPAEDAGPGVFVPRQRTSSTPPAARTLDPDTWEQWHRRLESTQPGRRAHGRREPEPVRRGPA
;
A
#
# COMPACT_ATOMS: atom_id res chain seq x y z
N MET A 1 14.38 41.45 -52.68
CA MET A 1 13.25 40.49 -52.59
C MET A 1 13.79 39.07 -52.63
N LEU A 2 13.97 38.42 -51.47
CA LEU A 2 14.43 37.04 -51.37
C LEU A 2 13.23 36.08 -51.51
N ARG A 3 13.20 35.27 -52.56
CA ARG A 3 12.23 34.17 -52.72
C ARG A 3 12.65 32.99 -51.85
N LEU A 4 11.91 32.75 -50.78
CA LEU A 4 12.00 31.53 -49.96
C LEU A 4 11.53 30.33 -50.79
N ARG A 5 12.36 29.28 -50.89
CA ARG A 5 11.99 28.00 -51.50
C ARG A 5 11.11 27.19 -50.54
N PRO A 6 10.05 26.52 -51.03
CA PRO A 6 9.19 25.69 -50.20
C PRO A 6 9.94 24.44 -49.71
N ALA A 7 9.78 24.13 -48.42
CA ALA A 7 10.32 22.94 -47.78
C ALA A 7 9.60 21.69 -48.32
N LEU A 8 10.38 20.71 -48.79
CA LEU A 8 9.85 19.41 -49.20
C LEU A 8 9.35 18.63 -47.97
N PRO A 9 8.20 17.95 -48.07
CA PRO A 9 7.68 17.13 -46.97
C PRO A 9 8.60 15.93 -46.67
N PRO A 10 8.69 15.51 -45.40
CA PRO A 10 9.54 14.41 -44.97
C PRO A 10 9.09 13.10 -45.65
N ARG A 11 10.05 12.41 -46.30
CA ARG A 11 9.83 11.09 -46.90
C ARG A 11 9.43 10.08 -45.82
N ALA A 12 8.30 9.42 -46.03
CA ALA A 12 7.83 8.33 -45.17
C ALA A 12 8.89 7.20 -45.10
N PRO A 13 9.19 6.66 -43.91
CA PRO A 13 10.17 5.60 -43.75
C PRO A 13 9.73 4.35 -44.52
N ARG A 14 10.58 3.87 -45.44
CA ARG A 14 10.38 2.60 -46.15
C ARG A 14 10.34 1.46 -45.13
N ALA A 15 9.21 0.77 -45.05
CA ALA A 15 9.07 -0.45 -44.27
C ALA A 15 10.11 -1.49 -44.72
N ARG A 16 11.00 -1.88 -43.82
CA ARG A 16 12.03 -2.89 -44.07
C ARG A 16 11.34 -4.26 -44.09
N PRO A 17 11.48 -5.08 -45.14
CA PRO A 17 10.85 -6.38 -45.22
C PRO A 17 11.32 -7.25 -44.04
N THR A 18 10.36 -7.68 -43.23
CA THR A 18 10.57 -8.53 -42.07
C THR A 18 11.09 -9.89 -42.55
N ARG A 19 12.37 -10.18 -42.27
CA ARG A 19 12.99 -11.46 -42.58
C ARG A 19 12.26 -12.54 -41.75
N ALA A 20 11.61 -13.49 -42.43
CA ALA A 20 10.93 -14.60 -41.79
C ALA A 20 11.92 -15.35 -40.87
N ALA A 21 11.58 -15.44 -39.58
CA ALA A 21 12.40 -16.16 -38.62
C ALA A 21 12.37 -17.67 -38.95
N PRO A 22 13.51 -18.38 -38.88
CA PRO A 22 13.59 -19.80 -39.16
C PRO A 22 12.70 -20.58 -38.18
N ALA A 23 11.93 -21.51 -38.76
CA ALA A 23 11.04 -22.38 -38.02
C ALA A 23 11.85 -23.38 -37.16
N GLY A 24 11.52 -23.43 -35.86
CA GLY A 24 11.53 -24.66 -35.09
C GLY A 24 12.87 -25.16 -34.58
N ALA A 25 13.46 -24.47 -33.60
CA ALA A 25 14.18 -25.16 -32.54
C ALA A 25 13.21 -25.29 -31.35
N ALA A 26 12.63 -26.49 -31.18
CA ALA A 26 11.78 -26.80 -30.05
C ALA A 26 12.61 -26.69 -28.76
N VAL A 27 12.35 -25.65 -27.97
CA VAL A 27 12.99 -25.46 -26.66
C VAL A 27 12.54 -26.61 -25.75
N PRO A 28 13.46 -27.35 -25.13
CA PRO A 28 13.14 -28.52 -24.32
C PRO A 28 12.25 -28.14 -23.12
N ALA A 29 11.18 -28.91 -22.93
CA ALA A 29 10.09 -28.69 -21.97
C ALA A 29 10.43 -28.95 -20.48
N LEU A 30 11.70 -28.91 -20.10
CA LEU A 30 12.18 -29.19 -18.72
C LEU A 30 12.19 -27.95 -17.79
N ALA A 31 11.82 -26.77 -18.28
CA ALA A 31 11.82 -25.50 -17.53
C ALA A 31 10.68 -25.21 -16.50
N PRO A 32 9.57 -25.98 -16.34
CA PRO A 32 8.48 -25.56 -15.45
C PRO A 32 8.82 -25.62 -13.95
N ALA A 33 9.63 -26.58 -13.52
CA ALA A 33 9.84 -26.88 -12.10
C ALA A 33 10.71 -25.82 -11.41
N ALA A 34 11.77 -25.36 -12.08
CA ALA A 34 12.71 -24.36 -11.54
C ALA A 34 12.02 -23.01 -11.30
N GLY A 35 11.18 -22.55 -12.24
CA GLY A 35 10.44 -21.31 -12.08
C GLY A 35 9.43 -21.36 -10.92
N THR A 36 8.76 -22.50 -10.72
CA THR A 36 7.78 -22.67 -9.65
C THR A 36 8.47 -22.63 -8.29
N GLY A 37 9.60 -23.34 -8.15
CA GLY A 37 10.42 -23.30 -6.94
C GLY A 37 10.89 -21.88 -6.60
N ARG A 38 11.29 -21.11 -7.61
CA ARG A 38 11.68 -19.70 -7.44
C ARG A 38 10.53 -18.82 -6.93
N VAL A 39 9.35 -18.92 -7.52
CA VAL A 39 8.17 -18.16 -7.05
C VAL A 39 7.78 -18.59 -5.63
N ALA A 40 7.88 -19.88 -5.30
CA ALA A 40 7.64 -20.37 -3.96
C ALA A 40 8.64 -19.78 -2.93
N LEU A 41 9.93 -19.63 -3.29
CA LEU A 41 10.92 -18.97 -2.43
C LEU A 41 10.57 -17.49 -2.18
N HIS A 42 10.13 -16.77 -3.21
CA HIS A 42 9.67 -15.37 -3.06
C HIS A 42 8.45 -15.27 -2.14
N VAL A 43 7.45 -16.15 -2.30
CA VAL A 43 6.25 -16.18 -1.45
C VAL A 43 6.59 -16.60 -0.01
N LEU A 44 7.51 -17.55 0.16
CA LEU A 44 8.00 -17.94 1.48
C LEU A 44 8.69 -16.76 2.17
N LEU A 45 9.61 -16.08 1.46
CA LEU A 45 10.27 -14.88 1.97
C LEU A 45 9.27 -13.79 2.34
N ALA A 46 8.22 -13.59 1.54
CA ALA A 46 7.17 -12.63 1.82
C ALA A 46 6.33 -12.99 3.06
N ALA A 47 6.15 -14.28 3.36
CA ALA A 47 5.38 -14.74 4.51
C ALA A 47 6.17 -14.69 5.83
N LEU A 48 7.49 -14.91 5.78
CA LEU A 48 8.31 -15.03 6.99
C LEU A 48 8.27 -13.80 7.92
N PRO A 49 8.31 -12.54 7.44
CA PRO A 49 8.20 -11.36 8.32
C PRO A 49 6.95 -11.36 9.19
N LEU A 50 5.79 -11.68 8.59
CA LEU A 50 4.50 -11.76 9.26
C LEU A 50 4.45 -12.93 10.25
N LEU A 51 4.92 -14.11 9.81
CA LEU A 51 4.98 -15.30 10.65
C LEU A 51 5.93 -15.13 11.84
N ALA A 52 7.02 -14.39 11.68
CA ALA A 52 7.96 -14.10 12.75
C ALA A 52 7.33 -13.22 13.83
N ILE A 53 6.48 -12.24 13.46
CA ILE A 53 5.70 -11.44 14.41
C ILE A 53 4.76 -12.37 15.19
N SER A 54 3.96 -13.18 14.51
CA SER A 54 3.05 -14.11 15.19
C SER A 54 3.82 -15.07 16.11
N ALA A 55 4.87 -15.72 15.63
CA ALA A 55 5.67 -16.65 16.43
C ALA A 55 6.28 -15.97 17.67
N HIS A 56 6.70 -14.71 17.57
CA HIS A 56 7.21 -13.96 18.71
C HIS A 56 6.12 -13.65 19.74
N VAL A 57 4.94 -13.21 19.29
CA VAL A 57 3.83 -12.83 20.16
C VAL A 57 3.20 -14.06 20.84
N PHE A 58 3.28 -15.24 20.22
CA PHE A 58 2.94 -16.53 20.81
C PHE A 58 4.07 -17.12 21.70
N ASP A 59 5.18 -16.41 21.90
CA ASP A 59 6.35 -16.87 22.67
C ASP A 59 6.95 -18.19 22.14
N LEU A 60 6.82 -18.45 20.84
CA LEU A 60 7.36 -19.64 20.18
C LEU A 60 8.81 -19.43 19.75
N VAL A 61 9.09 -18.31 19.10
CA VAL A 61 10.42 -17.99 18.58
C VAL A 61 10.68 -16.48 18.71
N PRO A 62 11.81 -16.06 19.32
CA PRO A 62 12.22 -14.66 19.33
C PRO A 62 12.39 -14.09 17.92
N MET A 63 11.84 -12.91 17.66
CA MET A 63 11.87 -12.31 16.32
C MET A 63 13.29 -12.04 15.82
N GLN A 64 14.23 -11.70 16.72
CA GLN A 64 15.65 -11.59 16.43
C GLN A 64 16.24 -12.86 15.81
N LEU A 65 15.88 -14.05 16.33
CA LEU A 65 16.39 -15.32 15.81
C LEU A 65 15.77 -15.64 14.45
N SER A 66 14.45 -15.47 14.30
CA SER A 66 13.79 -15.65 12.99
C SER A 66 14.35 -14.71 11.93
N ALA A 67 14.59 -13.44 12.29
CA ALA A 67 15.19 -12.47 11.39
C ALA A 67 16.61 -12.89 10.96
N ALA A 68 17.47 -13.21 11.91
CA ALA A 68 18.89 -13.52 11.66
C ALA A 68 19.10 -14.87 10.96
N LEU A 69 18.32 -15.89 11.29
CA LEU A 69 18.52 -17.26 10.81
C LEU A 69 17.65 -17.64 9.61
N LEU A 70 16.50 -16.98 9.42
CA LEU A 70 15.56 -17.33 8.35
C LEU A 70 15.39 -16.19 7.35
N VAL A 71 14.95 -15.01 7.79
CA VAL A 71 14.58 -13.92 6.88
C VAL A 71 15.79 -13.38 6.13
N VAL A 72 16.85 -12.98 6.83
CA VAL A 72 18.04 -12.38 6.20
C VAL A 72 18.76 -13.37 5.27
N PRO A 73 19.03 -14.63 5.66
CA PRO A 73 19.65 -15.60 4.77
C PRO A 73 18.80 -15.90 3.54
N LEU A 74 17.48 -16.08 3.70
CA LEU A 74 16.59 -16.34 2.57
C LEU A 74 16.49 -15.12 1.64
N ALA A 75 16.37 -13.91 2.19
CA ALA A 75 16.37 -12.67 1.42
C ALA A 75 17.65 -12.53 0.60
N THR A 76 18.81 -12.82 1.21
CA THR A 76 20.11 -12.79 0.55
C THR A 76 20.18 -13.82 -0.58
N ALA A 77 19.76 -15.06 -0.33
CA ALA A 77 19.75 -16.12 -1.33
C ALA A 77 18.84 -15.79 -2.52
N VAL A 78 17.63 -15.28 -2.26
CA VAL A 78 16.68 -14.86 -3.29
C VAL A 78 17.20 -13.66 -4.09
N ALA A 79 17.83 -12.68 -3.42
CA ALA A 79 18.44 -11.53 -4.09
C ALA A 79 19.60 -11.95 -5.01
N VAL A 80 20.50 -12.82 -4.52
CA VAL A 80 21.59 -13.41 -5.32
C VAL A 80 21.02 -14.17 -6.52
N LEU A 81 20.04 -15.04 -6.31
CA LEU A 81 19.38 -15.76 -7.39
C LEU A 81 18.74 -14.82 -8.43
N THR A 82 18.12 -13.73 -7.97
CA THR A 82 17.49 -12.70 -8.83
C THR A 82 18.51 -11.90 -9.64
N LEU A 83 19.67 -11.62 -9.04
CA LEU A 83 20.72 -10.86 -9.69
C LEU A 83 21.47 -11.68 -10.75
N PHE A 84 21.82 -12.92 -10.42
CA PHE A 84 22.68 -13.75 -11.27
C PHE A 84 21.93 -14.63 -12.27
N ASP A 85 20.67 -14.94 -12.00
CA ASP A 85 19.82 -15.77 -12.87
C ASP A 85 18.43 -15.13 -13.00
N PRO A 86 18.26 -13.96 -13.65
CA PRO A 86 16.98 -13.27 -13.70
C PRO A 86 15.92 -14.08 -14.46
N HIS A 87 14.73 -14.21 -13.86
CA HIS A 87 13.61 -14.96 -14.43
C HIS A 87 12.44 -14.00 -14.78
N PRO A 88 11.65 -14.26 -15.85
CA PRO A 88 10.54 -13.37 -16.23
C PRO A 88 9.56 -13.07 -15.08
N ALA A 89 9.26 -14.06 -14.23
CA ALA A 89 8.37 -13.89 -13.09
C ALA A 89 8.89 -12.88 -12.04
N ASP A 90 10.20 -12.61 -11.99
CA ASP A 90 10.76 -11.63 -11.05
C ASP A 90 10.24 -10.21 -11.31
N ARG A 91 9.83 -9.91 -12.55
CA ARG A 91 9.20 -8.62 -12.86
C ARG A 91 7.85 -8.47 -12.17
N ILE A 92 7.07 -9.54 -12.07
CA ILE A 92 5.78 -9.56 -11.37
C ILE A 92 6.03 -9.39 -9.87
N VAL A 93 7.00 -10.14 -9.34
CA VAL A 93 7.44 -10.04 -7.94
C VAL A 93 7.88 -8.61 -7.60
N ALA A 94 8.74 -7.99 -8.40
CA ALA A 94 9.24 -6.65 -8.16
C ALA A 94 8.12 -5.60 -8.18
N HIS A 95 7.16 -5.70 -9.11
CA HIS A 95 6.01 -4.80 -9.13
C HIS A 95 5.09 -5.01 -7.94
N GLY A 96 4.87 -6.26 -7.53
CA GLY A 96 4.07 -6.56 -6.34
C GLY A 96 4.71 -6.01 -5.08
N LEU A 97 6.03 -6.19 -4.92
CA LEU A 97 6.79 -5.61 -3.81
C LEU A 97 6.71 -4.09 -3.81
N ALA A 98 6.93 -3.44 -4.95
CA ALA A 98 6.87 -1.98 -5.08
C ALA A 98 5.48 -1.42 -4.74
N TRP A 99 4.42 -2.00 -5.31
CA TRP A 99 3.05 -1.57 -5.00
C TRP A 99 2.62 -1.90 -3.58
N GLY A 100 3.15 -2.98 -2.99
CA GLY A 100 2.97 -3.31 -1.58
C GLY A 100 3.57 -2.24 -0.65
N VAL A 101 4.79 -1.79 -0.94
CA VAL A 101 5.44 -0.68 -0.21
C VAL A 101 4.63 0.60 -0.36
N VAL A 102 4.18 0.94 -1.58
CA VAL A 102 3.35 2.12 -1.83
C VAL A 102 2.01 2.04 -1.07
N ALA A 103 1.33 0.91 -1.11
CA ALA A 103 0.08 0.70 -0.38
C ALA A 103 0.28 0.81 1.13
N CYS A 104 1.39 0.29 1.66
CA CYS A 104 1.76 0.42 3.06
C CYS A 104 2.06 1.87 3.45
N ALA A 105 2.78 2.63 2.62
CA ALA A 105 3.03 4.05 2.84
C ALA A 105 1.75 4.89 2.87
N VAL A 106 0.82 4.65 1.93
CA VAL A 106 -0.47 5.37 1.89
C VAL A 106 -1.36 5.00 3.07
N TYR A 107 -1.38 3.72 3.49
CA TYR A 107 -1.99 3.33 4.76
C TYR A 107 -1.33 4.11 5.90
N ASP A 108 0.00 4.15 5.98
CA ASP A 108 0.66 4.79 7.11
C ASP A 108 0.42 6.29 7.20
N VAL A 109 0.18 7.02 6.11
CA VAL A 109 -0.29 8.41 6.21
C VAL A 109 -1.55 8.50 7.08
N PHE A 110 -2.57 7.68 6.76
CA PHE A 110 -3.78 7.59 7.58
C PHE A 110 -3.48 7.14 9.01
N ARG A 111 -2.67 6.08 9.18
CA ARG A 111 -2.37 5.52 10.49
C ARG A 111 -1.65 6.52 11.39
N LEU A 112 -0.59 7.14 10.89
CA LEU A 112 0.27 8.07 11.65
C LEU A 112 -0.51 9.31 12.08
N ASP A 113 -1.46 9.78 11.27
CA ASP A 113 -2.38 10.84 11.68
C ASP A 113 -3.23 10.41 12.89
N THR A 114 -3.78 9.19 12.86
CA THR A 114 -4.57 8.68 14.01
C THR A 114 -3.75 8.45 15.27
N VAL A 115 -2.46 8.12 15.10
CA VAL A 115 -1.52 7.87 16.20
C VAL A 115 -1.02 9.19 16.80
N TYR A 116 -0.41 10.03 15.99
CA TYR A 116 0.36 11.19 16.45
C TYR A 116 -0.45 12.47 16.51
N MET A 117 -1.44 12.66 15.63
CA MET A 117 -2.26 13.87 15.63
C MET A 117 -3.50 13.70 16.51
N LEU A 118 -4.13 12.52 16.47
CA LEU A 118 -5.39 12.29 17.19
C LEU A 118 -5.23 11.49 18.50
N GLY A 119 -4.08 10.84 18.72
CA GLY A 119 -3.82 10.05 19.94
C GLY A 119 -4.76 8.87 20.12
N LEU A 120 -5.38 8.36 19.05
CA LEU A 120 -6.40 7.31 19.09
C LEU A 120 -5.79 5.90 19.14
N TRP A 121 -4.48 5.78 18.87
CA TRP A 121 -3.76 4.51 18.82
C TRP A 121 -2.27 4.71 19.13
N GLY A 122 -1.66 3.79 19.87
CA GLY A 122 -0.21 3.75 20.06
C GLY A 122 0.54 3.22 18.83
N ASP A 123 1.77 3.72 18.61
CA ASP A 123 2.67 3.16 17.60
C ASP A 123 3.46 1.97 18.16
N PHE A 124 3.11 0.76 17.74
CA PHE A 124 3.85 -0.45 18.14
C PHE A 124 5.08 -0.73 17.26
N ILE A 125 5.27 0.00 16.16
CA ILE A 125 6.32 -0.28 15.16
C ILE A 125 7.74 -0.11 15.72
N PRO A 126 8.07 0.94 16.50
CA PRO A 126 9.37 1.04 17.15
C PRO A 126 9.66 -0.12 18.09
N THR A 127 8.66 -0.53 18.89
CA THR A 127 8.76 -1.68 19.81
C THR A 127 9.04 -2.96 19.03
N MET A 128 8.31 -3.21 17.94
CA MET A 128 8.55 -4.34 17.05
C MET A 128 9.99 -4.36 16.52
N GLY A 129 10.56 -3.21 16.14
CA GLY A 129 11.96 -3.14 15.73
C GLY A 129 12.95 -3.48 16.85
N THR A 130 12.61 -3.23 18.11
CA THR A 130 13.44 -3.70 19.24
C THR A 130 13.42 -5.22 19.39
N TRP A 131 12.33 -5.90 19.00
CA TRP A 131 12.26 -7.37 18.98
C TRP A 131 13.18 -7.97 17.91
N ILE A 132 13.31 -7.29 16.76
CA ILE A 132 14.20 -7.70 15.66
C ILE A 132 15.67 -7.51 16.05
N THR A 133 15.99 -6.37 16.64
CA THR A 133 17.37 -6.03 17.00
C THR A 133 17.86 -6.71 18.28
N GLY A 134 16.93 -7.23 19.09
CA GLY A 134 17.24 -7.77 20.42
C GLY A 134 17.65 -6.68 21.42
N ARG A 135 17.26 -5.42 21.19
CA ARG A 135 17.69 -4.25 21.98
C ARG A 135 16.49 -3.44 22.51
N PRO A 136 15.85 -3.88 23.61
CA PRO A 136 14.63 -3.25 24.14
C PRO A 136 14.78 -1.78 24.56
N GLY A 137 16.01 -1.31 24.83
CA GLY A 137 16.29 0.08 25.19
C GLY A 137 16.60 1.02 24.02
N ASP A 138 16.79 0.48 22.81
CA ASP A 138 17.20 1.26 21.63
C ASP A 138 15.97 1.65 20.79
N THR A 139 15.21 2.64 21.28
CA THR A 139 13.96 3.06 20.64
C THR A 139 14.17 3.70 19.27
N ALA A 140 15.26 4.44 19.07
CA ALA A 140 15.58 5.07 17.79
C ALA A 140 15.98 4.03 16.74
N GLY A 141 16.88 3.09 17.11
CA GLY A 141 17.22 1.96 16.25
C GLY A 141 16.01 1.06 15.98
N GLY A 142 15.18 0.83 17.00
CA GLY A 142 13.91 0.11 16.90
C GLY A 142 12.95 0.78 15.90
N ALA A 143 12.80 2.10 15.92
CA ALA A 143 11.97 2.80 14.94
C ALA A 143 12.45 2.55 13.50
N VAL A 144 13.75 2.73 13.22
CA VAL A 144 14.29 2.53 11.86
C VAL A 144 14.08 1.10 11.38
N VAL A 145 14.44 0.11 12.20
CA VAL A 145 14.31 -1.30 11.82
C VAL A 145 12.85 -1.72 11.72
N GLY A 146 12.01 -1.24 12.64
CA GLY A 146 10.58 -1.52 12.66
C GLY A 146 9.87 -1.00 11.40
N TYR A 147 10.14 0.24 10.99
CA TYR A 147 9.55 0.79 9.77
C TYR A 147 10.11 0.14 8.50
N LEU A 148 11.39 -0.22 8.47
CA LEU A 148 11.96 -0.99 7.36
C LEU A 148 11.27 -2.35 7.20
N TRP A 149 11.08 -3.05 8.33
CA TRP A 149 10.36 -4.32 8.38
C TRP A 149 8.91 -4.17 7.93
N ARG A 150 8.23 -3.12 8.41
CA ARG A 150 6.84 -2.82 8.03
C ARG A 150 6.68 -2.55 6.54
N TYR A 151 7.52 -1.69 5.95
CA TYR A 151 7.35 -1.30 4.55
C TYR A 151 7.81 -2.39 3.59
N ILE A 152 9.03 -2.92 3.78
CA ILE A 152 9.64 -3.85 2.82
C ILE A 152 9.22 -5.29 3.14
N GLY A 153 9.30 -5.69 4.41
CA GLY A 153 8.94 -7.03 4.87
C GLY A 153 7.45 -7.28 4.75
N ASP A 154 6.65 -6.59 5.55
CA ASP A 154 5.20 -6.81 5.61
C ASP A 154 4.50 -6.26 4.36
N GLY A 155 4.55 -4.94 4.14
CA GLY A 155 3.86 -4.28 3.02
C GLY A 155 4.29 -4.82 1.66
N GLY A 156 5.60 -4.85 1.41
CA GLY A 156 6.19 -5.43 0.20
C GLY A 156 5.89 -6.92 0.03
N GLY A 157 6.02 -7.72 1.08
CA GLY A 157 5.70 -9.15 1.05
C GLY A 157 4.23 -9.44 0.73
N ILE A 158 3.30 -8.71 1.37
CA ILE A 158 1.85 -8.84 1.10
C ILE A 158 1.55 -8.45 -0.35
N GLY A 159 2.11 -7.36 -0.85
CA GLY A 159 1.91 -6.90 -2.23
C GLY A 159 2.46 -7.89 -3.26
N LEU A 160 3.66 -8.43 -3.03
CA LEU A 160 4.26 -9.50 -3.83
C LEU A 160 3.34 -10.72 -3.88
N THR A 161 2.88 -11.18 -2.72
CA THR A 161 2.02 -12.37 -2.59
C THR A 161 0.73 -12.18 -3.37
N PHE A 162 0.08 -11.02 -3.21
CA PHE A 162 -1.13 -10.70 -3.97
C PHE A 162 -0.87 -10.73 -5.48
N PHE A 163 0.22 -10.10 -5.96
CA PHE A 163 0.54 -10.07 -7.40
C PHE A 163 0.76 -11.48 -7.95
N VAL A 164 1.45 -12.36 -7.21
CA VAL A 164 1.68 -13.75 -7.62
C VAL A 164 0.35 -14.51 -7.70
N VAL A 165 -0.47 -14.45 -6.65
CA VAL A 165 -1.78 -15.13 -6.61
C VAL A 165 -2.71 -14.59 -7.69
N ALA A 166 -2.77 -13.27 -7.86
CA ALA A 166 -3.59 -12.62 -8.88
C ALA A 166 -3.16 -13.00 -10.30
N SER A 167 -1.85 -13.14 -10.53
CA SER A 167 -1.31 -13.63 -11.81
C SER A 167 -1.71 -15.09 -12.05
N ALA A 168 -1.51 -15.94 -11.05
CA ALA A 168 -1.84 -17.37 -11.11
C ALA A 168 -3.34 -17.61 -11.35
N CYS A 169 -4.22 -16.81 -10.76
CA CYS A 169 -5.67 -16.89 -10.93
C CYS A 169 -6.18 -16.12 -12.16
N GLY A 170 -5.31 -15.38 -12.86
CA GLY A 170 -5.67 -14.64 -14.08
C GLY A 170 -6.56 -13.43 -13.84
N LEU A 171 -6.45 -12.77 -12.67
CA LEU A 171 -7.24 -11.59 -12.29
C LEU A 171 -7.04 -10.42 -13.26
N HIS A 172 -5.90 -10.35 -13.96
CA HIS A 172 -5.60 -9.31 -14.93
C HIS A 172 -6.58 -9.24 -16.12
N ARG A 173 -7.39 -10.28 -16.33
CA ARG A 173 -8.44 -10.34 -17.36
C ARG A 173 -9.81 -9.87 -16.89
N LEU A 174 -9.95 -9.56 -15.60
CA LEU A 174 -11.20 -9.08 -15.02
C LEU A 174 -11.31 -7.56 -15.18
N SER A 175 -12.47 -6.99 -14.88
CA SER A 175 -12.64 -5.54 -14.85
C SER A 175 -11.87 -4.92 -13.67
N ARG A 176 -11.52 -3.64 -13.78
CA ARG A 176 -10.88 -2.85 -12.71
C ARG A 176 -11.59 -3.03 -11.36
N ALA A 177 -12.92 -2.93 -11.34
CA ALA A 177 -13.70 -3.06 -10.11
C ALA A 177 -13.53 -4.44 -9.44
N ARG A 178 -13.52 -5.53 -10.22
CA ARG A 178 -13.32 -6.89 -9.69
C ARG A 178 -11.91 -7.11 -9.17
N VAL A 179 -10.90 -6.56 -9.85
CA VAL A 179 -9.50 -6.61 -9.41
C VAL A 179 -9.32 -5.88 -8.08
N VAL A 180 -9.87 -4.67 -7.97
CA VAL A 180 -9.81 -3.88 -6.74
C VAL A 180 -10.55 -4.58 -5.61
N LEU A 181 -11.75 -5.10 -5.86
CA LEU A 181 -12.51 -5.85 -4.86
C LEU A 181 -11.72 -7.08 -4.38
N ALA A 182 -11.13 -7.86 -5.29
CA ALA A 182 -10.31 -9.01 -4.91
C ALA A 182 -9.07 -8.62 -4.07
N ALA A 183 -8.46 -7.46 -4.34
CA ALA A 183 -7.35 -6.93 -3.55
C ALA A 183 -7.80 -6.49 -2.15
N VAL A 184 -8.97 -5.86 -2.03
CA VAL A 184 -9.58 -5.49 -0.75
C VAL A 184 -9.95 -6.75 0.05
N ASP A 185 -10.59 -7.73 -0.58
CA ASP A 185 -10.93 -9.01 0.05
C ASP A 185 -9.66 -9.72 0.55
N PHE A 186 -8.58 -9.70 -0.24
CA PHE A 186 -7.29 -10.23 0.17
C PHE A 186 -6.65 -9.45 1.33
N ALA A 187 -6.74 -8.12 1.34
CA ALA A 187 -6.20 -7.31 2.44
C ALA A 187 -7.02 -7.46 3.74
N VAL A 188 -8.33 -7.73 3.63
CA VAL A 188 -9.21 -7.87 4.80
C VAL A 188 -9.21 -9.30 5.34
N ALA A 189 -9.46 -10.30 4.49
CA ALA A 189 -9.73 -11.65 4.97
C ALA A 189 -8.47 -12.35 5.52
N PRO A 190 -7.41 -12.64 4.74
CA PRO A 190 -6.22 -13.30 5.30
C PRO A 190 -5.31 -12.33 6.08
N VAL A 191 -5.16 -11.08 5.66
CA VAL A 191 -4.16 -10.16 6.26
C VAL A 191 -4.68 -9.49 7.53
N TRP A 192 -5.74 -8.68 7.43
CA TRP A 192 -6.30 -8.00 8.60
C TRP A 192 -6.87 -8.98 9.63
N ALA A 193 -7.69 -9.95 9.19
CA ALA A 193 -8.25 -10.92 10.14
C ALA A 193 -7.17 -11.82 10.75
N GLY A 194 -6.09 -12.12 10.02
CA GLY A 194 -4.93 -12.82 10.57
C GLY A 194 -4.19 -12.02 11.64
N LEU A 195 -4.04 -10.70 11.45
CA LEU A 195 -3.50 -9.79 12.46
C LEU A 195 -4.40 -9.74 13.70
N VAL A 196 -5.70 -9.48 13.53
CA VAL A 196 -6.66 -9.43 14.65
C VAL A 196 -6.70 -10.78 15.37
N GLY A 197 -6.70 -11.88 14.63
CA GLY A 197 -6.62 -13.23 15.19
C GLY A 197 -5.35 -13.47 15.99
N THR A 198 -4.19 -13.01 15.51
CA THR A 198 -2.92 -13.08 16.26
C THR A 198 -3.02 -12.32 17.58
N VAL A 199 -3.54 -11.09 17.55
CA VAL A 199 -3.69 -10.26 18.76
C VAL A 199 -4.68 -10.89 19.74
N ALA A 200 -5.80 -11.42 19.25
CA ALA A 200 -6.86 -11.98 20.08
C ALA A 200 -6.51 -13.35 20.68
N LEU A 201 -5.74 -14.17 19.96
CA LEU A 201 -5.47 -15.56 20.34
C LEU A 201 -4.13 -15.72 21.08
N ALA A 202 -3.17 -14.83 20.88
CA ALA A 202 -1.88 -14.94 21.54
C ALA A 202 -1.96 -14.50 23.01
N PRO A 203 -1.30 -15.20 23.95
CA PRO A 203 -1.40 -14.91 25.39
C PRO A 203 -1.05 -13.46 25.78
N ARG A 204 -0.16 -12.82 25.01
CA ARG A 204 0.30 -11.45 25.21
C ARG A 204 0.04 -10.55 24.00
N GLY A 205 -0.91 -10.92 23.13
CA GLY A 205 -1.18 -10.19 21.90
C GLY A 205 -1.54 -8.73 22.13
N GLU A 206 -2.51 -8.45 23.00
CA GLU A 206 -2.93 -7.09 23.32
C GLU A 206 -1.86 -6.27 24.06
N GLU A 207 -1.03 -6.93 24.87
CA GLU A 207 0.06 -6.30 25.63
C GLU A 207 1.22 -5.88 24.70
N LEU A 208 1.61 -6.75 23.77
CA LEU A 208 2.78 -6.56 22.92
C LEU A 208 2.47 -5.72 21.67
N MET A 209 1.24 -5.80 21.14
CA MET A 209 0.86 -5.12 19.90
C MET A 209 -0.02 -3.91 20.16
N PHE A 210 -1.30 -4.14 20.47
CA PHE A 210 -2.26 -3.09 20.79
C PHE A 210 -3.54 -3.68 21.40
N PRO A 211 -4.24 -2.94 22.27
CA PRO A 211 -5.51 -3.40 22.84
C PRO A 211 -6.59 -3.53 21.77
N LEU A 212 -7.45 -4.54 21.88
CA LEU A 212 -8.57 -4.77 20.96
C LEU A 212 -9.81 -4.01 21.42
N THR A 213 -9.87 -2.74 21.07
CA THR A 213 -11.02 -1.86 21.31
C THR A 213 -11.81 -1.67 20.01
N PRO A 214 -13.09 -1.26 20.07
CA PRO A 214 -13.85 -0.92 18.86
C PRO A 214 -13.14 0.12 17.98
N VAL A 215 -12.40 1.06 18.59
CA VAL A 215 -11.63 2.10 17.88
C VAL A 215 -10.44 1.48 17.15
N THR A 216 -9.56 0.74 17.84
CA THR A 216 -8.36 0.14 17.20
C THR A 216 -8.73 -0.91 16.15
N VAL A 217 -9.78 -1.69 16.37
CA VAL A 217 -10.31 -2.64 15.37
C VAL A 217 -10.84 -1.89 14.14
N SER A 218 -11.61 -0.82 14.32
CA SER A 218 -12.16 -0.03 13.20
C SER A 218 -11.06 0.69 12.42
N LEU A 219 -10.12 1.35 13.10
CA LEU A 219 -8.99 2.05 12.47
C LEU A 219 -8.07 1.07 11.73
N SER A 220 -7.77 -0.08 12.32
CA SER A 220 -6.98 -1.11 11.65
C SER A 220 -7.68 -1.65 10.39
N LEU A 221 -9.00 -1.84 10.43
CA LEU A 221 -9.78 -2.26 9.28
C LEU A 221 -9.74 -1.20 8.16
N VAL A 222 -9.98 0.07 8.47
CA VAL A 222 -9.90 1.17 7.50
C VAL A 222 -8.53 1.23 6.84
N GLY A 223 -7.45 1.06 7.61
CA GLY A 223 -6.09 0.99 7.08
C GLY A 223 -5.91 -0.14 6.05
N HIS A 224 -6.48 -1.31 6.29
CA HIS A 224 -6.41 -2.44 5.35
C HIS A 224 -7.33 -2.27 4.14
N LEU A 225 -8.46 -1.57 4.27
CA LEU A 225 -9.28 -1.16 3.12
C LEU A 225 -8.50 -0.21 2.20
N ILE A 226 -7.79 0.78 2.78
CA ILE A 226 -6.90 1.68 2.03
C ILE A 226 -5.80 0.89 1.34
N PHE A 227 -5.12 0.01 2.08
CA PHE A 227 -4.06 -0.84 1.55
C PHE A 227 -4.54 -1.68 0.36
N GLY A 228 -5.65 -2.41 0.51
CA GLY A 228 -6.23 -3.24 -0.54
C GLY A 228 -6.67 -2.43 -1.77
N LEU A 229 -7.26 -1.26 -1.56
CA LEU A 229 -7.64 -0.34 -2.64
C LEU A 229 -6.42 0.09 -3.46
N VAL A 230 -5.36 0.59 -2.81
CA VAL A 230 -4.14 1.05 -3.48
C VAL A 230 -3.45 -0.11 -4.20
N LEU A 231 -3.34 -1.26 -3.54
CA LEU A 231 -2.73 -2.46 -4.12
C LEU A 231 -3.49 -2.96 -5.36
N GLY A 232 -4.82 -2.99 -5.31
CA GLY A 232 -5.65 -3.41 -6.43
C GLY A 232 -5.58 -2.45 -7.62
N LEU A 233 -5.54 -1.13 -7.35
CA LEU A 233 -5.29 -0.12 -8.38
C LEU A 233 -3.89 -0.26 -8.99
N GLY A 234 -2.89 -0.55 -8.16
CA GLY A 234 -1.52 -0.81 -8.58
C GLY A 234 -1.41 -2.03 -9.50
N PHE A 235 -2.03 -3.15 -9.12
CA PHE A 235 -2.09 -4.35 -9.95
C PHE A 235 -2.79 -4.08 -11.29
N TRP A 236 -3.92 -3.36 -11.26
CA TRP A 236 -4.62 -2.97 -12.49
C TRP A 236 -3.75 -2.12 -13.41
N HIS A 237 -3.03 -1.14 -12.85
CA HIS A 237 -2.11 -0.29 -13.59
C HIS A 237 -0.93 -1.08 -14.18
N SER A 238 -0.41 -2.06 -13.44
CA SER A 238 0.70 -2.92 -13.84
C SER A 238 0.28 -4.16 -14.63
N ARG A 239 -0.94 -4.22 -15.18
CA ARG A 239 -1.43 -5.39 -15.93
C ARG A 239 -0.56 -5.78 -17.14
N ALA A 240 0.19 -4.85 -17.72
CA ALA A 240 1.11 -5.14 -18.82
C ALA A 240 2.24 -6.09 -18.39
N VAL A 241 2.62 -6.07 -17.11
CA VAL A 241 3.68 -6.94 -16.55
C VAL A 241 3.29 -8.42 -16.61
N GLN A 242 1.99 -8.71 -16.71
CA GLN A 242 1.43 -10.07 -16.76
C GLN A 242 1.88 -10.86 -17.99
N SER A 243 2.38 -10.20 -19.04
CA SER A 243 3.02 -10.88 -20.18
C SER A 243 4.28 -11.66 -19.78
N HIS A 244 4.83 -11.40 -18.59
CA HIS A 244 6.00 -12.10 -18.05
C HIS A 244 5.63 -13.28 -17.15
N TRP A 245 4.33 -13.56 -16.96
CA TRP A 245 3.90 -14.75 -16.23
C TRP A 245 4.10 -15.97 -17.12
N PRO A 246 5.01 -16.91 -16.77
CA PRO A 246 5.42 -17.97 -17.68
C PRO A 246 4.46 -19.17 -17.67
N TRP A 247 3.52 -19.25 -16.72
CA TRP A 247 2.60 -20.38 -16.60
C TRP A 247 1.26 -20.11 -17.27
N PRO A 248 0.60 -21.15 -17.83
CA PRO A 248 -0.77 -21.04 -18.29
C PRO A 248 -1.68 -20.57 -17.16
N THR A 249 -2.50 -19.57 -17.44
CA THR A 249 -3.50 -19.11 -16.47
C THR A 249 -4.80 -19.90 -16.68
N PRO A 250 -5.48 -20.32 -15.59
CA PRO A 250 -6.73 -21.07 -15.68
C PRO A 250 -7.76 -20.34 -16.55
N ALA A 251 -8.55 -21.06 -17.33
CA ALA A 251 -9.61 -20.44 -18.11
C ALA A 251 -10.68 -19.87 -17.16
N LEU A 252 -10.89 -18.55 -17.20
CA LEU A 252 -11.96 -17.94 -16.41
C LEU A 252 -13.32 -18.34 -17.00
N PRO A 253 -14.31 -18.69 -16.14
CA PRO A 253 -15.70 -18.92 -16.55
C PRO A 253 -16.21 -17.77 -17.43
N ALA A 254 -16.98 -18.10 -18.47
CA ALA A 254 -17.49 -17.10 -19.43
C ALA A 254 -18.23 -15.94 -18.75
N ARG A 255 -18.97 -16.22 -17.66
CA ARG A 255 -19.70 -15.21 -16.86
C ARG A 255 -18.81 -14.17 -16.18
N LEU A 256 -17.53 -14.51 -15.94
CA LEU A 256 -16.56 -13.63 -15.30
C LEU A 256 -15.74 -12.83 -16.31
N ARG A 257 -15.78 -13.20 -17.59
CA ARG A 257 -15.17 -12.40 -18.65
C ARG A 257 -15.98 -11.12 -18.76
N THR A 258 -15.27 -9.99 -18.75
CA THR A 258 -15.90 -8.74 -19.14
C THR A 258 -16.39 -8.97 -20.55
N THR A 259 -17.71 -8.93 -20.76
CA THR A 259 -18.28 -8.53 -22.04
C THR A 259 -17.85 -7.09 -22.23
N THR A 260 -16.57 -6.89 -22.52
CA THR A 260 -16.11 -5.72 -23.23
C THR A 260 -16.89 -5.83 -24.52
N GLY A 261 -18.06 -5.18 -24.54
CA GLY A 261 -18.87 -5.08 -25.72
C GLY A 261 -17.90 -4.65 -26.80
N ALA A 262 -17.69 -5.53 -27.77
CA ALA A 262 -17.18 -5.07 -29.04
C ALA A 262 -18.13 -3.92 -29.39
N PRO A 263 -17.64 -2.66 -29.49
CA PRO A 263 -18.44 -1.63 -30.12
C PRO A 263 -18.83 -2.24 -31.46
N GLY A 264 -20.13 -2.33 -31.74
CA GLY A 264 -20.66 -3.01 -32.91
C GLY A 264 -20.07 -2.44 -34.19
N ALA A 265 -18.91 -2.96 -34.59
CA ALA A 265 -18.19 -2.56 -35.78
C ALA A 265 -18.56 -3.44 -36.99
N ASP A 266 -19.38 -4.48 -36.80
CA ASP A 266 -19.81 -5.35 -37.91
C ASP A 266 -21.24 -5.88 -37.83
N ALA A 267 -22.09 -5.31 -36.96
CA ALA A 267 -23.51 -5.28 -37.30
C ALA A 267 -23.69 -4.20 -38.37
N THR A 268 -23.16 -4.46 -39.57
CA THR A 268 -23.66 -3.82 -40.77
C THR A 268 -25.17 -4.05 -40.72
N PRO A 269 -26.01 -3.02 -40.51
CA PRO A 269 -27.44 -3.23 -40.59
C PRO A 269 -27.70 -3.90 -41.95
N PRO A 270 -28.50 -4.97 -42.04
CA PRO A 270 -28.87 -5.54 -43.32
C PRO A 270 -29.31 -4.38 -44.21
N PRO A 271 -28.81 -4.30 -45.45
CA PRO A 271 -29.03 -3.13 -46.29
C PRO A 271 -30.53 -2.85 -46.32
N ALA A 272 -30.91 -1.68 -45.78
CA ALA A 272 -32.28 -1.24 -45.87
C ALA A 272 -32.68 -1.25 -47.35
N PRO A 273 -33.85 -1.81 -47.73
CA PRO A 273 -34.31 -1.75 -49.11
C PRO A 273 -34.29 -0.29 -49.55
N ARG A 274 -33.53 -0.01 -50.61
CA ARG A 274 -33.38 1.34 -51.18
C ARG A 274 -34.73 1.77 -51.73
N VAL A 275 -35.53 2.41 -50.90
CA VAL A 275 -36.66 3.23 -51.36
C VAL A 275 -36.05 4.56 -51.82
N PRO A 276 -36.19 4.95 -53.10
CA PRO A 276 -35.71 6.23 -53.58
C PRO A 276 -36.43 7.35 -52.82
N LEU A 277 -35.70 8.12 -52.01
CA LEU A 277 -36.29 9.29 -51.36
C LEU A 277 -36.51 10.38 -52.43
N PRO A 278 -37.71 10.96 -52.53
CA PRO A 278 -37.95 12.12 -53.36
C PRO A 278 -37.13 13.31 -52.85
N ARG A 279 -36.47 14.02 -53.76
CA ARG A 279 -35.69 15.24 -53.47
C ARG A 279 -36.64 16.30 -52.91
N VAL A 280 -36.53 16.59 -51.62
CA VAL A 280 -37.17 17.75 -50.98
C VAL A 280 -36.24 18.96 -51.13
N PRO A 281 -36.73 20.12 -51.63
CA PRO A 281 -35.96 21.35 -51.70
C PRO A 281 -35.58 21.86 -50.32
N VAL A 282 -34.31 22.27 -50.17
CA VAL A 282 -33.76 22.86 -48.95
C VAL A 282 -34.32 24.29 -48.78
N PRO A 283 -35.03 24.62 -47.68
CA PRO A 283 -35.40 26.00 -47.39
C PRO A 283 -34.21 26.77 -46.81
N HIS A 284 -34.03 28.00 -47.28
CA HIS A 284 -33.14 28.99 -46.67
C HIS A 284 -33.60 29.32 -45.24
N LEU A 285 -32.70 29.18 -44.26
CA LEU A 285 -32.90 29.64 -42.88
C LEU A 285 -32.38 31.08 -42.72
N PRO A 286 -33.14 31.99 -42.05
CA PRO A 286 -32.68 33.32 -41.69
C PRO A 286 -31.83 33.35 -40.40
N ALA A 287 -31.15 34.49 -40.21
CA ALA A 287 -30.19 34.81 -39.15
C ALA A 287 -30.77 34.72 -37.72
N PRO A 288 -29.92 34.53 -36.69
CA PRO A 288 -30.35 34.39 -35.31
C PRO A 288 -30.47 35.75 -34.62
N ASP A 289 -31.67 36.05 -34.11
CA ASP A 289 -31.90 37.11 -33.14
C ASP A 289 -32.54 36.53 -31.86
N ALA A 290 -32.00 37.03 -30.74
CA ALA A 290 -32.63 37.22 -29.44
C ALA A 290 -33.05 36.04 -28.52
N ALA A 291 -32.58 36.21 -27.29
CA ALA A 291 -33.29 36.06 -26.01
C ALA A 291 -33.32 34.69 -25.30
N VAL A 292 -32.55 34.69 -24.20
CA VAL A 292 -32.63 33.86 -23.00
C VAL A 292 -34.00 33.99 -22.31
N PRO A 293 -34.49 32.93 -21.66
CA PRO A 293 -35.17 33.13 -20.38
C PRO A 293 -34.70 32.22 -19.23
N ASP A 294 -34.97 32.75 -18.06
CA ASP A 294 -34.51 32.42 -16.71
C ASP A 294 -34.76 30.99 -16.18
N ALA A 295 -33.83 30.54 -15.35
CA ALA A 295 -33.95 29.35 -14.52
C ALA A 295 -34.57 29.66 -13.15
N PRO A 296 -35.51 28.84 -12.62
CA PRO A 296 -36.06 29.04 -11.28
C PRO A 296 -35.18 28.41 -10.19
N ALA A 297 -35.00 29.17 -9.10
CA ALA A 297 -34.30 28.80 -7.89
C ALA A 297 -35.06 27.77 -7.04
N HIS A 298 -34.42 26.66 -6.69
CA HIS A 298 -34.93 25.70 -5.71
C HIS A 298 -34.43 26.04 -4.30
N ARG A 299 -35.41 26.18 -3.40
CA ARG A 299 -35.29 26.49 -1.96
C ARG A 299 -34.73 25.30 -1.16
N SER A 300 -33.79 25.55 -0.27
CA SER A 300 -33.41 24.66 0.84
C SER A 300 -34.36 24.84 2.04
N PRO A 301 -34.77 23.76 2.73
CA PRO A 301 -35.39 23.88 4.05
C PRO A 301 -34.36 23.83 5.19
N ALA A 302 -34.65 24.64 6.21
CA ALA A 302 -33.92 24.85 7.46
C ALA A 302 -34.04 23.67 8.45
N PRO A 303 -33.21 23.61 9.52
CA PRO A 303 -33.17 22.49 10.46
C PRO A 303 -34.17 22.66 11.60
N GLN A 304 -34.81 21.57 12.02
CA GLN A 304 -35.59 21.50 13.26
C GLN A 304 -34.72 20.98 14.40
N ALA A 305 -34.82 21.67 15.53
CA ALA A 305 -34.17 21.35 16.78
C ALA A 305 -35.18 20.84 17.83
N SER A 306 -34.64 20.08 18.78
CA SER A 306 -35.03 19.99 20.21
C SER A 306 -36.04 18.91 20.63
N GLY A 307 -35.60 18.09 21.61
CA GLY A 307 -36.44 17.31 22.51
C GLY A 307 -35.60 16.60 23.60
N PRO A 308 -35.82 16.86 24.92
CA PRO A 308 -35.02 16.31 26.03
C PRO A 308 -35.67 15.07 26.70
N HIS A 309 -35.08 14.62 27.83
CA HIS A 309 -35.42 13.49 28.73
C HIS A 309 -34.54 12.24 28.50
N ARG A 310 -33.94 11.56 29.49
CA ARG A 310 -34.41 11.26 30.86
C ARG A 310 -33.23 10.75 31.71
N ARG A 311 -33.08 11.26 32.94
CA ARG A 311 -32.24 10.69 34.02
C ARG A 311 -32.79 9.33 34.44
N VAL A 312 -31.94 8.34 34.64
CA VAL A 312 -32.22 7.12 35.42
C VAL A 312 -31.07 6.86 36.38
N ALA A 313 -31.44 6.40 37.57
CA ALA A 313 -30.70 6.41 38.82
C ALA A 313 -29.63 5.30 38.96
N ARG A 314 -28.69 5.56 39.86
CA ARG A 314 -27.74 4.61 40.48
C ARG A 314 -28.47 3.56 41.33
N PRO A 315 -27.83 2.41 41.54
CA PRO A 315 -27.77 1.80 42.87
C PRO A 315 -26.34 1.84 43.42
N ALA A 316 -26.28 1.99 44.74
CA ALA A 316 -25.11 1.81 45.59
C ALA A 316 -25.06 0.34 46.03
N GLU A 317 -23.86 -0.25 46.07
CA GLU A 317 -23.60 -1.45 46.85
C GLU A 317 -22.25 -1.34 47.57
N ASP A 318 -22.32 -1.69 48.84
CA ASP A 318 -21.29 -1.74 49.87
C ASP A 318 -20.24 -2.82 49.60
N ALA A 319 -18.97 -2.53 49.91
CA ALA A 319 -17.97 -3.55 50.24
C ALA A 319 -16.92 -2.97 51.20
N GLY A 320 -16.72 -3.66 52.32
CA GLY A 320 -15.90 -3.26 53.47
C GLY A 320 -14.36 -3.32 53.25
N PRO A 321 -13.58 -3.10 54.33
CA PRO A 321 -12.17 -2.78 54.23
C PRO A 321 -11.29 -4.03 54.20
N GLY A 322 -10.75 -4.35 53.03
CA GLY A 322 -9.61 -5.25 52.87
C GLY A 322 -8.34 -4.45 52.60
N VAL A 323 -7.45 -4.40 53.58
CA VAL A 323 -6.11 -3.81 53.44
C VAL A 323 -5.31 -4.62 52.41
N PHE A 324 -5.19 -4.08 51.20
CA PHE A 324 -4.34 -4.61 50.14
C PHE A 324 -3.17 -3.66 49.93
N VAL A 325 -1.97 -4.10 50.30
CA VAL A 325 -0.71 -3.38 50.08
C VAL A 325 -0.32 -3.54 48.61
N PRO A 326 -0.21 -2.46 47.81
CA PRO A 326 0.23 -2.59 46.43
C PRO A 326 1.75 -2.82 46.37
N ARG A 327 2.11 -3.98 45.81
CA ARG A 327 3.46 -4.32 45.36
C ARG A 327 3.85 -3.31 44.26
N GLN A 328 4.97 -2.60 44.45
CA GLN A 328 5.53 -1.67 43.46
C GLN A 328 5.73 -2.38 42.11
N ARG A 329 4.98 -1.93 41.09
CA ARG A 329 5.29 -2.26 39.68
C ARG A 329 6.44 -1.36 39.24
N THR A 330 7.55 -1.98 38.85
CA THR A 330 8.61 -1.32 38.09
C THR A 330 8.05 -0.93 36.72
N SER A 331 7.91 0.38 36.49
CA SER A 331 7.37 0.99 35.28
C SER A 331 8.41 1.00 34.16
N SER A 332 8.25 0.13 33.17
CA SER A 332 8.94 0.25 31.86
C SER A 332 7.98 0.14 30.67
N THR A 333 6.67 0.23 30.91
CA THR A 333 5.65 0.31 29.85
C THR A 333 5.18 1.77 29.76
N PRO A 334 5.26 2.44 28.60
CA PRO A 334 4.62 3.74 28.43
C PRO A 334 3.11 3.59 28.69
N PRO A 335 2.46 4.49 29.44
CA PRO A 335 1.03 4.40 29.66
C PRO A 335 0.30 4.47 28.32
N ALA A 336 -0.58 3.50 28.07
CA ALA A 336 -1.53 3.54 26.96
C ALA A 336 -2.24 4.89 26.97
N ALA A 337 -2.08 5.64 25.88
CA ALA A 337 -2.75 6.89 25.51
C ALA A 337 -3.62 7.52 26.61
N ARG A 338 -2.98 8.11 27.63
CA ARG A 338 -3.53 9.36 28.16
C ARG A 338 -3.21 10.39 27.09
N THR A 339 -4.23 11.16 26.68
CA THR A 339 -4.07 12.40 25.91
C THR A 339 -2.75 13.05 26.30
N LEU A 340 -1.80 13.08 25.37
CA LEU A 340 -0.51 13.72 25.60
C LEU A 340 -0.83 15.16 26.00
N ASP A 341 -0.52 15.49 27.25
CA ASP A 341 -0.47 16.87 27.72
C ASP A 341 0.44 17.63 26.74
N PRO A 342 0.01 18.76 26.14
CA PRO A 342 0.81 19.54 25.19
C PRO A 342 2.26 19.75 25.66
N ASP A 343 2.46 19.88 26.98
CA ASP A 343 3.77 20.06 27.59
C ASP A 343 4.69 18.84 27.41
N THR A 344 4.13 17.63 27.30
CA THR A 344 4.88 16.39 27.05
C THR A 344 5.44 16.32 25.63
N TRP A 345 4.72 16.88 24.65
CA TRP A 345 5.19 16.94 23.26
C TRP A 345 6.35 17.93 23.14
N GLU A 346 6.25 19.11 23.75
CA GLU A 346 7.37 20.05 23.80
C GLU A 346 8.57 19.49 24.58
N GLN A 347 8.34 18.71 25.63
CA GLN A 347 9.42 18.05 26.38
C GLN A 347 10.11 16.97 25.54
N TRP A 348 9.35 16.20 24.76
CA TRP A 348 9.90 15.21 23.85
C TRP A 348 10.69 15.87 22.70
N HIS A 349 10.16 16.94 22.11
CA HIS A 349 10.83 17.73 21.09
C HIS A 349 12.14 18.36 21.61
N ARG A 350 12.10 19.00 22.79
CA ARG A 350 13.30 19.53 23.46
C ARG A 350 14.31 18.44 23.77
N ARG A 351 13.85 17.23 24.13
CA ARG A 351 14.74 16.10 24.38
C ARG A 351 15.45 15.67 23.09
N LEU A 352 14.75 15.60 21.95
CA LEU A 352 15.36 15.32 20.64
C LEU A 352 16.37 16.38 20.19
N GLU A 353 16.07 17.66 20.44
CA GLU A 353 17.01 18.75 20.14
C GLU A 353 18.26 18.68 21.04
N SER A 354 18.10 18.26 22.30
CA SER A 354 19.22 18.11 23.24
C SER A 354 20.11 16.90 22.96
N THR A 355 19.59 15.84 22.34
CA THR A 355 20.36 14.64 21.98
C THR A 355 21.02 14.68 20.62
N GLN A 356 20.91 15.76 19.83
CA GLN A 356 21.76 15.95 18.65
C GLN A 356 23.11 16.57 19.06
N PRO A 357 24.22 15.80 19.13
CA PRO A 357 25.52 16.35 19.42
C PRO A 357 26.09 16.91 18.10
N GLY A 358 26.31 18.22 18.03
CA GLY A 358 27.27 18.77 17.06
C GLY A 358 26.75 19.69 15.94
N ARG A 359 25.63 20.40 16.12
CA ARG A 359 25.28 21.56 15.26
C ARG A 359 25.44 22.89 15.99
N ARG A 360 26.54 23.07 16.74
CA ARG A 360 26.96 24.40 17.22
C ARG A 360 28.05 24.96 16.32
N ALA A 361 27.66 26.02 15.61
CA ALA A 361 28.48 27.15 15.14
C ALA A 361 29.86 26.81 14.55
N HIS A 362 29.94 26.78 13.22
CA HIS A 362 31.16 27.26 12.55
C HIS A 362 31.35 28.73 12.94
N GLY A 363 32.19 28.93 13.96
CA GLY A 363 32.67 30.24 14.37
C GLY A 363 33.31 30.94 13.17
N ARG A 364 32.80 32.14 12.91
CA ARG A 364 33.47 33.19 12.14
C ARG A 364 34.91 33.27 12.64
N ARG A 365 35.89 32.86 11.81
CA ARG A 365 37.29 33.18 12.06
C ARG A 365 37.41 34.70 11.94
N GLU A 366 37.73 35.37 13.04
CA GLU A 366 38.18 36.76 12.99
C GLU A 366 39.49 36.83 12.19
N PRO A 367 39.66 37.85 11.34
CA PRO A 367 40.89 38.05 10.59
C PRO A 367 42.05 38.38 11.52
N GLU A 368 43.12 37.62 11.36
CA GLU A 368 44.41 37.75 12.04
C GLU A 368 45.02 39.15 11.81
N PRO A 369 45.45 39.88 12.85
CA PRO A 369 46.06 41.19 12.69
C PRO A 369 47.46 41.06 12.07
N VAL A 370 47.63 41.71 10.90
CA VAL A 370 48.89 41.82 10.17
C VAL A 370 49.95 42.53 11.03
N ARG A 371 50.99 41.79 11.44
CA ARG A 371 52.22 42.36 12.03
C ARG A 371 52.96 43.18 10.97
N ARG A 372 53.01 44.51 11.15
CA ARG A 372 53.97 45.39 10.46
C ARG A 372 55.31 45.32 11.21
N GLY A 373 56.36 44.88 10.53
CA GLY A 373 57.74 45.00 11.02
C GLY A 373 58.29 46.42 10.84
N PRO A 374 59.28 46.84 11.65
CA PRO A 374 59.93 48.13 11.52
C PRO A 374 60.90 48.19 10.33
N ALA A 375 61.02 49.38 9.75
CA ALA A 375 61.91 49.75 8.66
C ALA A 375 63.37 49.90 9.11
#